data_AF-A0A172Z0A6-F1
#
_entry.id   AF-A0A172Z0A6-F1
#
_cell.length_a   1.000
_cell.length_b   1.000
_cell.length_c   1.000
_cell.angle_alpha   90.00
_cell.angle_beta   90.00
_cell.angle_gamma   90.00
#
_symmetry.space_group_name_H-M   'P 1'
#
loop_
_entity.id
_entity.type
_entity.pdbx_description
1 polymer ?
#
loop_
_entity_poly.entity_id
_entity_poly.type
_entity_poly.pdbx_seq_one_letter_code
_entity_poly.pdbx_strand_id
1 'polypeptide(L)'
;MGKRKTVWSTDREVRLRFILFAVIDVASAQGVRAELLLPSQKLLRNAPSELQLRDTLARILACDEMYGFRFPPGTEADDFMQALEPLTHETKGLIS
;
A
#
# COMPACT_ATOMS: atom_id res chain seq x y z
N MET A 1 12.32 -37.06 1.98
CA MET A 1 13.06 -35.77 1.98
C MET A 1 12.12 -34.66 1.54
N GLY A 2 11.41 -34.05 2.50
CA GLY A 2 10.44 -32.98 2.23
C GLY A 2 11.20 -31.70 1.88
N LYS A 3 11.10 -31.26 0.63
CA LYS A 3 11.60 -29.95 0.22
C LYS A 3 10.88 -28.92 1.08
N ARG A 4 11.63 -28.26 1.97
CA ARG A 4 11.18 -27.06 2.67
C ARG A 4 10.86 -26.06 1.56
N LYS A 5 9.59 -25.97 1.17
CA LYS A 5 9.07 -24.86 0.38
C LYS A 5 9.51 -23.64 1.17
N THR A 6 10.41 -22.85 0.59
CA THR A 6 10.72 -21.51 1.07
C THR A 6 9.37 -20.83 1.26
N VAL A 7 8.96 -20.70 2.51
CA VAL A 7 7.79 -19.92 2.90
C VAL A 7 8.13 -18.52 2.45
N TRP A 8 7.62 -18.15 1.29
CA TRP A 8 7.76 -16.81 0.75
C TRP A 8 7.22 -15.90 1.83
N SER A 9 8.06 -14.96 2.27
CA SER A 9 7.62 -13.84 3.11
C SER A 9 6.40 -13.24 2.42
N THR A 10 5.27 -13.51 3.07
CA THR A 10 3.84 -13.46 2.76
C THR A 10 3.42 -12.96 1.37
N ASP A 11 2.54 -13.70 0.64
CA ASP A 11 1.86 -13.25 -0.60
C ASP A 11 1.36 -11.79 -0.51
N ARG A 12 0.89 -11.40 0.68
CA ARG A 12 0.51 -10.04 1.09
C ARG A 12 1.62 -9.00 0.91
N GLU A 13 2.86 -9.29 1.30
CA GLU A 13 4.00 -8.37 1.13
C GLU A 13 4.34 -8.17 -0.35
N VAL A 14 4.33 -9.25 -1.13
CA VAL A 14 4.57 -9.19 -2.57
C VAL A 14 3.52 -8.30 -3.22
N ARG A 15 2.25 -8.54 -2.91
CA ARG A 15 1.13 -7.75 -3.44
C ARG A 15 1.22 -6.28 -3.04
N LEU A 16 1.54 -5.99 -1.78
CA LEU A 16 1.78 -4.61 -1.32
C LEU A 16 2.91 -3.91 -2.07
N ARG A 17 3.99 -4.62 -2.42
CA ARG A 17 5.08 -4.04 -3.24
C ARG A 17 4.60 -3.68 -4.63
N PHE A 18 3.80 -4.54 -5.27
CA PHE A 18 3.21 -4.25 -6.58
C PHE A 18 2.26 -3.04 -6.53
N ILE A 19 1.39 -2.99 -5.52
CA ILE A 19 0.46 -1.87 -5.31
C ILE A 19 1.25 -0.57 -5.06
N LEU A 20 2.25 -0.60 -4.17
CA LEU A 20 3.08 0.57 -3.90
C LEU A 20 3.81 1.05 -5.16
N PHE A 21 4.33 0.13 -5.97
CA PHE A 21 4.96 0.47 -7.25
C PHE A 21 3.99 1.18 -8.21
N ALA A 22 2.77 0.66 -8.37
CA ALA A 22 1.75 1.28 -9.22
C ALA A 22 1.32 2.65 -8.68
N VAL A 23 1.16 2.79 -7.36
CA VAL A 23 0.80 4.06 -6.71
C VAL A 23 1.91 5.10 -6.90
N ILE A 24 3.18 4.71 -6.78
CA ILE A 24 4.32 5.61 -7.03
C ILE A 24 4.31 6.10 -8.48
N ASP A 25 4.02 5.22 -9.45
CA ASP A 25 3.95 5.58 -10.87
C ASP A 25 2.83 6.60 -11.12
N VAL A 26 1.62 6.34 -10.61
CA VAL A 26 0.49 7.27 -10.70
C VAL A 26 0.80 8.59 -9.99
N ALA A 27 1.33 8.55 -8.77
CA ALA A 27 1.70 9.74 -8.01
C ALA A 27 2.76 10.58 -8.75
N SER A 28 3.71 9.93 -9.42
CA SER A 28 4.69 10.62 -10.28
C SER A 28 4.01 11.30 -11.46
N ALA A 29 3.00 10.67 -12.07
CA ALA A 29 2.22 11.25 -13.16
C ALA A 29 1.31 12.41 -12.70
N GLN A 30 0.81 12.36 -11.46
CA GLN A 30 0.02 13.42 -10.84
C GLN A 30 0.87 14.60 -10.34
N GLY A 31 2.20 14.47 -10.33
CA GLY A 31 3.12 15.55 -9.93
C GLY A 31 3.47 15.58 -8.44
N VAL A 32 3.26 14.49 -7.70
CA VAL A 32 3.70 14.37 -6.30
C VAL A 32 5.20 14.63 -6.19
N ARG A 33 5.61 15.38 -5.16
CA ARG A 33 7.00 15.79 -4.95
C ARG A 33 7.95 14.60 -4.91
N ALA A 34 9.06 14.71 -5.63
CA ALA A 34 10.13 13.71 -5.66
C ALA A 34 10.71 13.41 -4.27
N GLU A 35 10.68 14.37 -3.34
CA GLU A 35 11.07 14.19 -1.94
C GLU A 35 10.30 13.06 -1.23
N LEU A 36 9.06 12.78 -1.66
CA LEU A 36 8.25 11.69 -1.15
C LEU A 36 8.40 10.40 -1.98
N LEU A 37 8.50 10.54 -3.30
CA LEU A 37 8.56 9.39 -4.22
C LEU A 37 9.93 8.69 -4.19
N LEU A 38 11.03 9.42 -4.09
CA LEU A 38 12.39 8.86 -4.11
C LEU A 38 12.67 7.94 -2.89
N PRO A 39 12.32 8.31 -1.65
CA PRO A 39 12.45 7.39 -0.51
C PRO A 39 11.55 6.15 -0.66
N SER A 40 10.36 6.31 -1.22
CA SER A 40 9.40 5.22 -1.45
C SER A 40 9.94 4.19 -2.46
N GLN A 41 10.55 4.66 -3.56
CA GLN A 41 11.24 3.80 -4.52
C GLN A 41 12.45 3.10 -3.90
N LYS A 42 13.22 3.80 -3.07
CA LYS A 42 14.35 3.22 -2.34
C LYS A 42 13.90 2.13 -1.36
N LEU A 43 12.77 2.33 -0.69
CA LEU A 43 12.18 1.37 0.23
C LEU A 43 11.88 0.04 -0.47
N LEU A 44 11.29 0.07 -1.68
CA LEU A 44 11.00 -1.14 -2.47
C LEU A 44 12.25 -1.99 -2.76
N ARG A 45 13.43 -1.36 -2.84
CA ARG A 45 14.72 -2.06 -3.10
C ARG A 45 15.32 -2.74 -1.87
N ASN A 46 14.89 -2.39 -0.66
CA ASN A 46 15.52 -2.80 0.60
C ASN A 46 14.75 -3.88 1.38
N ALA A 47 14.00 -4.75 0.69
CA ALA A 47 13.16 -5.80 1.30
C ALA A 47 12.25 -5.25 2.42
N PRO A 48 11.33 -4.32 2.10
CA PRO A 48 10.54 -3.63 3.10
C PRO A 48 9.52 -4.57 3.76
N SER A 49 9.23 -4.33 5.04
CA SER A 49 8.19 -5.05 5.76
C SER A 49 6.80 -4.57 5.34
N GLU A 50 5.78 -5.41 5.58
CA GLU A 50 4.37 -5.03 5.38
C GLU A 50 4.01 -3.66 6.00
N LEU A 51 4.43 -3.42 7.25
CA LEU A 51 4.12 -2.18 7.95
C LEU A 51 4.72 -0.96 7.22
N GLN A 52 5.98 -1.06 6.77
CA GLN A 52 6.64 0.01 6.02
C GLN A 52 5.97 0.28 4.68
N LEU A 53 5.53 -0.79 4.00
CA LEU A 53 4.80 -0.66 2.74
C LEU A 53 3.48 0.09 2.95
N ARG A 54 2.70 -0.29 3.98
CA ARG A 54 1.41 0.35 4.30
C ARG A 54 1.57 1.81 4.73
N ASP A 55 2.53 2.11 5.61
CA ASP A 55 2.82 3.48 6.05
C ASP A 55 3.20 4.38 4.87
N THR A 56 4.06 3.88 3.98
CA THR A 56 4.48 4.62 2.78
C THR A 56 3.31 4.83 1.82
N LEU A 57 2.49 3.81 1.61
CA LEU A 57 1.31 3.90 0.76
C LEU A 57 0.33 4.96 1.30
N ALA A 58 0.07 4.95 2.60
CA ALA A 58 -0.79 5.92 3.26
C ALA A 58 -0.25 7.35 3.13
N ARG A 59 1.06 7.56 3.26
CA ARG A 59 1.68 8.89 3.07
C ARG A 59 1.52 9.42 1.65
N ILE A 60 1.69 8.56 0.64
CA ILE A 60 1.51 8.97 -0.77
C ILE A 60 0.03 9.28 -1.05
N LEU A 61 -0.88 8.43 -0.58
CA LEU A 61 -2.32 8.63 -0.76
C LEU A 61 -2.87 9.83 0.01
N ALA A 62 -2.18 10.28 1.07
CA ALA A 62 -2.54 11.48 1.83
C ALA A 62 -2.11 12.80 1.14
N CYS A 63 -1.39 12.74 0.02
CA CYS A 63 -1.04 13.93 -0.75
C CYS A 63 -2.27 14.51 -1.47
N ASP A 64 -2.32 15.84 -1.59
CA ASP A 64 -3.40 16.54 -2.28
C ASP A 64 -3.49 16.14 -3.76
N GLU A 65 -2.35 15.87 -4.41
CA GLU A 65 -2.28 15.40 -5.80
C GLU A 65 -2.88 13.99 -5.97
N MET A 66 -2.97 13.21 -4.89
CA MET A 66 -3.59 11.89 -4.86
C MET A 66 -5.04 11.94 -4.34
N TYR A 67 -5.59 13.13 -4.08
CA TYR A 67 -6.97 13.27 -3.64
C TYR A 67 -7.94 12.73 -4.68
N GLY A 68 -8.82 11.81 -4.27
CA GLY A 68 -9.75 11.13 -5.16
C GLY A 68 -9.17 9.93 -5.91
N PHE A 69 -7.87 9.61 -5.73
CA PHE A 69 -7.31 8.37 -6.23
C PHE A 69 -7.97 7.18 -5.54
N ARG A 70 -8.48 6.24 -6.35
CA ARG A 70 -8.98 4.95 -5.89
C ARG A 70 -8.63 3.90 -6.93
N PHE A 71 -8.33 2.69 -6.45
CA PHE A 71 -8.29 1.54 -7.35
C PHE A 71 -9.66 1.32 -7.99
N PRO A 72 -9.74 0.89 -9.26
CA PRO A 72 -11.01 0.61 -9.89
C PRO A 72 -11.77 -0.45 -9.07
N PRO A 73 -13.07 -0.24 -8.81
CA PRO A 73 -13.83 -1.12 -7.92
C PRO A 73 -13.91 -2.54 -8.49
N GLY A 74 -13.78 -3.54 -7.61
CA GLY A 74 -13.79 -4.96 -8.00
C GLY A 74 -12.52 -5.44 -8.68
N THR A 75 -11.43 -4.65 -8.62
CA THR A 75 -10.09 -5.14 -8.95
C THR A 75 -9.47 -5.82 -7.75
N GLU A 76 -8.55 -6.75 -8.01
CA GLU A 76 -7.81 -7.45 -6.94
C GLU A 76 -7.04 -6.48 -6.02
N ALA A 77 -6.62 -5.32 -6.53
CA ALA A 77 -5.99 -4.27 -5.73
C ALA A 77 -7.00 -3.55 -4.82
N ASP A 78 -8.21 -3.25 -5.32
CA ASP A 78 -9.28 -2.66 -4.51
C ASP A 78 -9.72 -3.62 -3.39
N ASP A 79 -10.01 -4.88 -3.71
CA ASP A 79 -10.38 -5.90 -2.72
C ASP A 79 -9.29 -6.07 -1.64
N PHE A 80 -8.03 -6.07 -2.07
CA PHE A 80 -6.91 -6.20 -1.15
C PHE A 80 -6.71 -4.95 -0.29
N MET A 81 -6.88 -3.75 -0.85
CA MET A 81 -6.83 -2.51 -0.09
C MET A 81 -7.98 -2.41 0.92
N GLN A 82 -9.19 -2.85 0.56
CA GLN A 82 -10.32 -2.95 1.49
C GLN A 82 -10.06 -3.99 2.59
N ALA A 83 -9.47 -5.13 2.25
CA ALA A 83 -9.06 -6.14 3.24
C ALA A 83 -7.86 -5.68 4.11
N LEU A 84 -7.12 -4.67 3.67
CA LEU A 84 -6.08 -3.96 4.41
C LEU A 84 -6.63 -2.79 5.22
N GLU A 85 -7.93 -2.53 5.24
CA GLU A 85 -8.57 -1.60 6.18
C GLU A 85 -9.15 -2.34 7.42
N PRO A 86 -8.37 -2.96 8.33
CA PRO A 86 -8.91 -3.34 9.63
C PRO A 86 -8.71 -2.23 10.68
N LEU A 87 -9.82 -1.79 11.30
CA LEU A 87 -9.94 -1.05 12.58
C LEU A 87 -9.69 0.47 12.62
N THR A 88 -10.34 1.26 11.75
CA THR A 88 -10.71 2.66 12.11
C THR A 88 -12.23 2.84 12.13
N HIS A 89 -12.94 1.79 12.56
CA HIS A 89 -14.40 1.84 12.73
C HIS A 89 -14.90 1.20 14.05
N GLU A 90 -14.06 1.12 15.09
CA GLU A 90 -14.53 0.93 16.47
C GLU A 90 -14.31 2.21 17.29
N THR A 91 -15.14 3.23 17.04
CA THR A 91 -15.67 4.20 18.03
C THR A 91 -16.65 5.16 17.35
N LYS A 92 -17.56 4.63 16.52
CA LYS A 92 -18.79 5.35 16.16
C LYS A 92 -20.00 4.50 16.50
N GLY A 93 -20.06 4.12 17.77
CA GLY A 93 -21.09 3.30 18.37
C GLY A 93 -21.21 3.58 19.87
N LEU A 94 -21.12 4.85 20.28
CA LEU A 94 -21.59 5.27 21.61
C LEU A 94 -22.02 6.75 21.57
N ILE A 95 -23.08 7.02 20.81
CA ILE A 95 -24.04 8.06 21.16
C ILE A 95 -25.34 7.35 21.52
N SER A 96 -25.58 7.21 22.81
CA SER A 96 -26.90 7.23 23.45
C SER A 96 -26.70 7.63 24.90
#